data_AF-A0A6B8J2T8-F1
#
_entry.id   AF-A0A6B8J2T8-F1
#
_cell.length_a   1.000
_cell.length_b   1.000
_cell.length_c   1.000
_cell.angle_alpha   90.00
_cell.angle_beta   90.00
_cell.angle_gamma   90.00
#
_symmetry.space_group_name_H-M   'P 1'
#
loop_
_entity.id
_entity.type
_entity.pdbx_description
1 polymer ?
#
loop_
_entity_poly.entity_id
_entity_poly.type
_entity_poly.pdbx_seq_one_letter_code
_entity_poly.pdbx_strand_id
1 'polypeptide(L)'
;MNFYLVCPELEFTLELPFSPMGREQVAMQVRRMQEEEGQARGFECRLAEELSKLIPQLTDWDIKPPTGAQMAYATSLCAQLGIPLPAATRRSRALMQIFLAEAKALHGQRS
;
A
#
# COMPACT_ATOMS: atom_id res chain seq x y z
N MET A 1 15.08 -2.46 -23.99
CA MET A 1 15.46 -2.27 -22.58
C MET A 1 14.18 -2.29 -21.77
N ASN A 2 14.15 -3.12 -20.74
CA ASN A 2 13.00 -3.29 -19.85
C ASN A 2 13.39 -2.84 -18.45
N PHE A 3 12.43 -2.35 -17.70
CA PHE A 3 12.61 -1.94 -16.31
C PHE A 3 11.85 -2.87 -15.41
N TYR A 4 12.42 -3.14 -14.25
CA TYR A 4 11.87 -4.09 -13.30
C TYR A 4 11.91 -3.50 -11.89
N LEU A 5 10.87 -3.74 -11.11
CA LEU A 5 10.95 -3.68 -9.66
C LEU A 5 11.34 -5.07 -9.16
N VAL A 6 12.37 -5.13 -8.34
CA VAL A 6 12.84 -6.37 -7.73
C VAL A 6 12.57 -6.26 -6.24
N CYS A 7 11.83 -7.24 -5.69
CA CYS A 7 11.68 -7.43 -4.25
C CYS A 7 12.38 -8.73 -3.86
N PRO A 8 13.66 -8.65 -3.43
CA PRO A 8 14.44 -9.84 -3.10
C PRO A 8 13.80 -10.71 -2.02
N GLU A 9 13.16 -10.10 -1.03
CA GLU A 9 12.53 -10.79 0.10
C GLU A 9 11.35 -11.67 -0.30
N LEU A 10 10.71 -11.34 -1.42
CA LEU A 10 9.60 -12.09 -1.99
C LEU A 10 10.01 -12.92 -3.21
N GLU A 11 11.31 -12.91 -3.56
CA GLU A 11 11.85 -13.52 -4.78
C GLU A 11 11.05 -13.15 -6.05
N PHE A 12 10.50 -11.93 -6.07
CA PHE A 12 9.55 -11.50 -7.07
C PHE A 12 10.11 -10.35 -7.89
N THR A 13 9.90 -10.43 -9.20
CA THR A 13 10.27 -9.38 -10.16
C THR A 13 9.04 -8.96 -10.93
N LEU A 14 8.74 -7.66 -10.90
CA LEU A 14 7.65 -7.05 -11.64
C LEU A 14 8.21 -6.24 -12.81
N GLU A 15 7.85 -6.61 -14.04
CA GLU A 15 8.17 -5.79 -15.21
C GLU A 15 7.31 -4.51 -15.22
N LEU A 16 7.95 -3.37 -15.47
CA LEU A 16 7.32 -2.07 -15.62
C LEU A 16 7.31 -1.65 -17.10
N PRO A 17 6.22 -1.92 -17.84
CA PRO A 17 6.12 -1.53 -19.23
C PRO A 17 5.89 -0.02 -19.36
N PHE A 18 6.97 0.73 -19.62
CA PHE A 18 6.87 2.14 -19.96
C PHE A 18 6.61 2.36 -21.45
N SER A 19 6.02 3.51 -21.79
CA SER A 19 5.97 3.99 -23.18
C SER A 19 7.37 4.12 -23.78
N PRO A 20 7.55 4.09 -25.12
CA PRO A 20 8.85 4.25 -25.76
C PRO A 20 9.61 5.50 -25.26
N MET A 21 8.93 6.64 -25.17
CA MET A 21 9.50 7.88 -24.66
C MET A 21 9.90 7.78 -23.20
N GLY A 22 9.04 7.20 -22.35
CA GLY A 22 9.35 7.01 -20.93
C GLY A 22 10.57 6.12 -20.71
N ARG A 23 10.71 5.04 -21.50
CA ARG A 23 11.89 4.16 -21.45
C ARG A 23 13.18 4.93 -21.73
N GLU A 24 13.20 5.75 -22.77
CA GLU A 24 14.37 6.56 -23.15
C GLU A 24 14.75 7.54 -22.04
N GLN A 25 13.77 8.26 -21.48
CA GLN A 25 13.99 9.24 -20.42
C GLN A 25 14.57 8.61 -19.16
N VAL A 26 14.05 7.46 -18.72
CA VAL A 26 14.60 6.75 -17.57
C VAL A 26 16.01 6.23 -17.89
N ALA A 27 16.26 5.73 -19.10
CA ALA A 27 17.60 5.30 -19.52
C ALA A 27 18.63 6.43 -19.39
N MET A 28 18.27 7.62 -19.88
CA MET A 28 19.13 8.80 -19.83
C MET A 28 19.44 9.21 -18.39
N GLN A 29 18.45 9.18 -17.50
CA GLN A 29 18.67 9.50 -16.09
C GLN A 29 19.58 8.47 -15.42
N VAL A 30 19.35 7.17 -15.63
CA VAL A 30 20.20 6.12 -15.07
C VAL A 30 21.65 6.25 -15.55
N ARG A 31 21.88 6.54 -16.84
CA ARG A 31 23.23 6.78 -17.38
C ARG A 31 23.90 7.98 -16.71
N ARG A 32 23.19 9.10 -16.58
CA ARG A 32 23.70 10.28 -15.84
C ARG A 32 24.07 9.96 -14.40
N MET A 33 23.26 9.15 -13.72
CA MET A 33 23.57 8.71 -12.35
C MET A 33 24.81 7.83 -12.27
N GLN A 34 25.12 7.06 -13.32
CA GLN A 34 26.33 6.23 -13.39
C GLN A 34 27.59 7.04 -13.71
N GLU A 35 27.45 8.13 -14.48
CA GLU A 35 28.56 8.97 -14.93
C GLU A 35 28.94 10.06 -13.91
N GLU A 36 27.96 10.61 -13.16
CA GLU A 36 28.19 11.69 -12.19
C GLU A 36 28.11 11.18 -10.74
N GLU A 37 29.28 10.91 -10.12
CA GLU A 37 29.42 10.38 -8.74
C GLU A 37 28.82 11.26 -7.61
N GLY A 38 28.14 12.38 -7.91
CA GLY A 38 27.59 13.31 -6.92
C GLY A 38 26.07 13.57 -6.97
N GLN A 39 25.38 13.27 -8.09
CA GLN A 39 23.95 13.59 -8.27
C GLN A 39 23.01 12.39 -8.22
N ALA A 40 23.56 11.18 -8.05
CA ALA A 40 22.84 9.91 -8.15
C ALA A 40 21.56 9.85 -7.29
N ARG A 41 21.58 10.40 -6.07
CA ARG A 41 20.42 10.31 -5.15
C ARG A 41 19.25 11.23 -5.49
N GLY A 42 19.45 12.27 -6.30
CA GLY A 42 18.39 13.25 -6.58
C GLY A 42 17.22 12.64 -7.36
N PHE A 43 17.53 11.83 -8.39
CA PHE A 43 16.49 11.14 -9.16
C PHE A 43 15.84 10.02 -8.35
N GLU A 44 16.64 9.21 -7.65
CA GLU A 44 16.16 8.13 -6.78
C GLU A 44 15.18 8.66 -5.72
N CYS A 45 15.55 9.71 -4.96
CA CYS A 45 14.68 10.27 -3.93
C CYS A 45 13.35 10.79 -4.50
N ARG A 46 13.39 11.54 -5.62
CA ARG A 46 12.17 12.04 -6.26
C ARG A 46 11.27 10.90 -6.75
N LEU A 47 11.87 9.86 -7.34
CA LEU A 47 11.13 8.70 -7.79
C LEU A 47 10.49 7.96 -6.60
N ALA A 48 11.24 7.76 -5.51
CA ALA A 48 10.74 7.12 -4.30
C ALA A 48 9.58 7.91 -3.65
N GLU A 49 9.69 9.24 -3.59
CA GLU A 49 8.64 10.12 -3.06
C GLU A 49 7.34 10.02 -3.87
N GLU A 50 7.43 10.07 -5.20
CA GLU A 50 6.24 9.97 -6.06
C GLU A 50 5.62 8.57 -6.03
N LEU A 51 6.44 7.51 -6.07
CA LEU A 51 5.95 6.14 -5.94
C LEU A 51 5.28 5.89 -4.58
N SER A 52 5.81 6.45 -3.50
CA SER A 52 5.21 6.33 -2.15
C SER A 52 3.80 6.93 -2.08
N LYS A 53 3.51 7.95 -2.89
CA LYS A 53 2.17 8.54 -2.98
C LYS A 53 1.25 7.71 -3.88
N LEU A 54 1.78 7.16 -4.98
CA LEU A 54 1.02 6.43 -5.99
C LEU A 54 0.67 5.01 -5.58
N ILE A 55 1.60 4.25 -4.99
CA ILE A 55 1.40 2.84 -4.63
C ILE A 55 0.13 2.63 -3.79
N PRO A 56 -0.13 3.40 -2.71
CA PRO A 56 -1.37 3.24 -1.93
C PRO A 56 -2.66 3.49 -2.71
N GLN A 57 -2.59 4.20 -3.85
CA GLN A 57 -3.73 4.46 -4.71
C GLN A 57 -3.96 3.30 -5.69
N LEU A 58 -2.88 2.67 -6.15
CA LEU A 58 -2.88 1.56 -7.11
C LEU A 58 -3.14 0.19 -6.47
N THR A 59 -2.98 0.04 -5.15
CA THR A 59 -3.27 -1.21 -4.47
C THR A 59 -4.75 -1.59 -4.59
N ASP A 60 -5.01 -2.90 -4.47
CA ASP A 60 -6.38 -3.40 -4.46
C ASP A 60 -7.18 -2.85 -3.29
N TRP A 61 -8.49 -2.75 -3.49
CA TRP A 61 -9.39 -2.08 -2.56
C TRP A 61 -9.32 -2.69 -1.16
N ASP A 62 -9.19 -4.00 -1.05
CA ASP A 62 -9.24 -4.79 0.17
C ASP A 62 -7.95 -4.69 1.01
N ILE A 63 -6.81 -4.41 0.36
CA ILE A 63 -5.49 -4.19 0.99
C ILE A 63 -5.42 -2.80 1.64
N LYS A 64 -6.13 -1.81 1.10
CA LYS A 64 -6.12 -0.43 1.61
C LYS A 64 -6.60 -0.35 3.07
N PRO A 65 -6.24 0.70 3.82
CA PRO A 65 -6.76 0.92 5.17
C PRO A 65 -8.30 1.03 5.20
N PRO A 66 -8.94 0.67 6.32
CA PRO A 66 -10.37 0.83 6.53
C PRO A 66 -10.87 2.25 6.23
N THR A 67 -12.08 2.36 5.71
CA THR A 67 -12.72 3.66 5.50
C THR A 67 -13.08 4.33 6.83
N GLY A 68 -13.27 5.65 6.83
CA GLY A 68 -13.73 6.38 8.02
C GLY A 68 -15.04 5.81 8.58
N ALA A 69 -15.97 5.40 7.71
CA ALA A 69 -17.22 4.75 8.10
C ALA A 69 -16.99 3.38 8.76
N GLN A 70 -16.09 2.55 8.21
CA GLN A 70 -15.73 1.27 8.82
C GLN A 70 -15.10 1.47 10.21
N MET A 71 -14.18 2.44 10.34
CA MET A 71 -13.53 2.76 11.61
C MET A 71 -14.52 3.26 12.67
N ALA A 72 -15.40 4.20 12.30
CA ALA A 72 -16.42 4.72 13.20
C ALA A 72 -17.38 3.61 13.67
N TYR A 73 -17.83 2.79 12.73
CA TYR A 73 -18.73 1.68 13.03
C TYR A 73 -18.05 0.63 13.94
N ALA A 74 -16.83 0.22 13.61
CA ALA A 74 -16.06 -0.73 14.42
C ALA A 74 -15.83 -0.19 15.84
N THR A 75 -15.55 1.11 15.98
CA THR A 75 -15.33 1.75 17.28
C THR A 75 -16.60 1.74 18.13
N SER A 76 -17.76 2.06 17.54
CA SER A 76 -19.06 2.00 18.22
C SER A 76 -19.39 0.58 18.67
N LEU A 77 -19.24 -0.41 17.78
CA LEU A 77 -19.51 -1.81 18.10
C LEU A 77 -18.60 -2.35 19.20
N CYS A 78 -17.32 -1.99 19.18
CA CYS A 78 -16.36 -2.34 20.24
C CYS A 78 -16.78 -1.77 21.60
N ALA A 79 -17.21 -0.50 21.62
CA ALA A 79 -17.69 0.15 22.84
C ALA A 79 -18.94 -0.53 23.41
N GLN A 80 -19.89 -0.92 22.56
CA GLN A 80 -21.09 -1.68 22.97
C GLN A 80 -20.76 -3.06 23.54
N LEU A 81 -19.78 -3.74 22.95
CA LEU A 81 -19.35 -5.07 23.38
C LEU A 81 -18.39 -5.06 24.58
N GLY A 82 -17.87 -3.89 24.97
CA GLY A 82 -16.87 -3.76 26.03
C GLY A 82 -15.50 -4.34 25.66
N ILE A 83 -15.16 -4.40 24.37
CA ILE A 83 -13.89 -4.95 23.85
C ILE A 83 -13.05 -3.86 23.18
N PRO A 84 -11.71 -3.97 23.15
CA PRO A 84 -10.86 -3.07 22.38
C PRO A 84 -10.89 -3.41 20.89
N LEU A 85 -10.77 -2.40 20.02
CA LEU A 85 -10.59 -2.61 18.58
C LEU A 85 -9.17 -3.18 18.30
N PRO A 86 -9.05 -4.40 17.74
CA PRO A 86 -7.74 -5.00 17.51
C PRO A 86 -6.89 -4.17 16.54
N ALA A 87 -5.60 -3.95 16.85
CA ALA A 87 -4.73 -3.14 15.99
C ALA A 87 -4.58 -3.71 14.57
N ALA A 88 -4.66 -5.03 14.44
CA ALA A 88 -4.55 -5.73 13.15
C ALA A 88 -5.63 -5.33 12.14
N THR A 89 -6.85 -5.05 12.60
CA THR A 89 -7.99 -4.73 11.71
C THR A 89 -7.83 -3.36 11.06
N ARG A 90 -6.97 -2.49 11.60
CA ARG A 90 -6.68 -1.16 11.04
C ARG A 90 -5.78 -1.23 9.79
N ARG A 91 -5.16 -2.38 9.52
CA ARG A 91 -4.17 -2.51 8.44
C ARG A 91 -4.79 -2.69 7.06
N SER A 92 -5.98 -3.29 6.96
CA SER A 92 -6.65 -3.49 5.68
C SER A 92 -8.17 -3.54 5.81
N ARG A 93 -8.87 -3.21 4.72
CA ARG A 93 -10.33 -3.30 4.64
C ARG A 93 -10.81 -4.74 4.77
N ALA A 94 -10.08 -5.71 4.22
CA ALA A 94 -10.39 -7.13 4.37
C ALA A 94 -10.41 -7.54 5.85
N LEU A 95 -9.35 -7.23 6.60
CA LEU A 95 -9.26 -7.59 8.02
C LEU A 95 -10.35 -6.90 8.85
N MET A 96 -10.68 -5.65 8.52
CA MET A 96 -11.79 -4.95 9.15
C MET A 96 -13.15 -5.59 8.84
N GLN A 97 -13.39 -6.01 7.60
CA GLN A 97 -14.63 -6.69 7.23
C GLN A 97 -14.83 -8.01 7.98
N ILE A 98 -13.77 -8.82 8.06
CA ILE A 98 -13.79 -10.08 8.82
C ILE A 98 -14.14 -9.81 10.28
N PHE A 99 -13.44 -8.88 10.92
CA PHE A 99 -13.70 -8.50 12.31
C PHE A 99 -15.14 -8.01 12.53
N LEU A 100 -15.65 -7.14 11.65
CA LEU A 100 -17.01 -6.61 11.78
C LEU A 100 -18.06 -7.71 11.63
N ALA A 101 -17.83 -8.72 10.79
CA ALA A 101 -18.74 -9.86 10.66
C ALA A 101 -18.78 -10.69 11.94
N GLU A 102 -17.62 -11.01 12.51
CA GLU A 102 -17.49 -11.79 13.75
C GLU A 102 -18.08 -11.04 14.95
N ALA A 103 -17.78 -9.74 15.10
CA ALA A 103 -18.28 -8.93 16.20
C ALA A 103 -19.82 -8.76 16.14
N LYS A 104 -20.39 -8.63 14.93
CA LYS A 104 -21.86 -8.60 14.75
C LYS A 104 -22.51 -9.91 15.17
N ALA A 105 -21.92 -11.05 14.81
CA ALA A 105 -22.44 -12.35 15.19
C ALA A 105 -22.45 -12.52 16.73
N LEU A 106 -21.40 -12.07 17.41
CA LEU A 106 -21.32 -12.08 18.87
C LEU A 106 -22.34 -11.15 19.53
N HIS A 107 -22.55 -9.95 18.97
CA HIS A 107 -23.54 -9.01 19.48
C HIS A 107 -24.97 -9.54 19.35
N GLY A 108 -25.30 -10.17 18.23
CA GLY A 108 -26.61 -10.77 17.98
C GLY A 108 -26.94 -11.95 18.89
N GLN A 109 -25.94 -12.64 19.45
CA GLN A 109 -26.14 -13.71 20.44
C GLN A 109 -26.36 -13.18 21.88
N ARG A 110 -26.05 -11.91 22.14
CA ARG A 110 -26.14 -11.26 23.46
C ARG A 110 -27.39 -10.37 23.63
N SER A 111 -28.12 -10.12 22.54
CA SER A 111 -29.36 -9.33 22.50
C SER A 111 -30.57 -10.26 22.58
#